data_AF-A0A5U6VRZ9-F1
#
_entry.id   AF-A0A5U6VRZ9-F1
#
_cell.length_a   1.000
_cell.length_b   1.000
_cell.length_c   1.000
_cell.angle_alpha   90.00
_cell.angle_beta   90.00
_cell.angle_gamma   90.00
#
_symmetry.space_group_name_H-M   'P 1'
#
loop_
_entity.id
_entity.type
_entity.pdbx_description
1 polymer ?
#
loop_
_entity_poly.entity_id
_entity_poly.type
_entity_poly.pdbx_seq_one_letter_code
_entity_poly.pdbx_strand_id
1 'polypeptide(L)'
;MEFKKSRYEDGTYFQEFTFWENAALRALFEYQKILDLGLIEKPKTEQEFCTIIGKIMGNMRVVGDLPFAEYELENFNSSSISIDLIKLVLNQPLSKV
;
A
#
# COMPACT_ATOMS: atom_id res chain seq x y z
N MET A 1 0.31 18.35 -1.73
CA MET A 1 -0.68 17.38 -2.25
C MET A 1 -1.96 17.64 -1.48
N GLU A 2 -3.03 18.06 -2.15
CA GLU A 2 -4.33 18.28 -1.50
C GLU A 2 -5.18 17.01 -1.61
N PHE A 3 -5.73 16.55 -0.48
CA PHE A 3 -6.48 15.30 -0.40
C PHE A 3 -7.94 15.48 -0.80
N LYS A 4 -8.50 14.49 -1.50
CA LYS A 4 -9.94 14.37 -1.69
C LYS A 4 -10.56 13.82 -0.39
N LYS A 5 -11.14 14.72 0.42
CA LYS A 5 -11.85 14.35 1.64
C LYS A 5 -13.25 13.87 1.28
N SER A 6 -13.57 12.63 1.62
CA SER A 6 -14.92 12.09 1.54
C SER A 6 -15.56 12.02 2.92
N ARG A 7 -16.89 11.97 2.97
CA ARG A 7 -17.67 12.04 4.21
C ARG A 7 -18.63 10.86 4.26
N TYR A 8 -18.58 10.08 5.33
CA TYR A 8 -19.59 9.05 5.63
C TYR A 8 -20.93 9.69 6.01
N GLU A 9 -22.01 8.92 5.95
CA GLU A 9 -23.37 9.38 6.30
C GLU A 9 -23.48 9.84 7.77
N ASP A 10 -22.65 9.29 8.65
CA ASP A 10 -22.55 9.67 10.08
C ASP A 10 -21.78 10.98 10.33
N GLY A 11 -21.20 11.56 9.27
CA GLY A 11 -20.44 12.79 9.33
C GLY A 11 -18.92 12.62 9.52
N THR A 12 -18.42 11.39 9.63
CA THR A 12 -16.99 11.09 9.73
C THR A 12 -16.28 11.39 8.41
N TYR A 13 -15.21 12.18 8.46
CA TYR A 13 -14.35 12.44 7.30
C TYR A 13 -13.34 11.30 7.15
N PHE A 14 -13.19 10.78 5.94
CA PHE A 14 -12.16 9.83 5.59
C PHE A 14 -11.46 10.24 4.29
N GLN A 15 -10.24 9.75 4.14
CA GLN A 15 -9.47 9.93 2.92
C GLN A 15 -9.71 8.72 2.03
N GLU A 16 -10.23 8.93 0.82
CA GLU A 16 -10.29 7.87 -0.19
C GLU A 16 -8.86 7.54 -0.62
N PHE A 17 -8.38 6.34 -0.28
CA PHE A 17 -7.13 5.85 -0.81
C PHE A 17 -7.25 5.65 -2.32
N THR A 18 -6.26 6.18 -3.03
CA THR A 18 -5.95 5.80 -4.41
C THR A 18 -5.68 4.30 -4.50
N PHE A 19 -5.69 3.77 -5.72
CA PHE A 19 -5.31 2.38 -5.97
C PHE A 19 -3.96 2.04 -5.33
N TRP A 20 -2.95 2.90 -5.53
CA TRP A 20 -1.59 2.65 -5.06
C TRP A 20 -1.41 2.78 -3.55
N GLU A 21 -2.20 3.64 -2.88
CA GLU A 21 -2.24 3.68 -1.42
C GLU A 21 -2.85 2.39 -0.83
N ASN A 22 -3.92 1.87 -1.45
CA ASN A 22 -4.48 0.56 -1.06
C ASN A 22 -3.52 -0.59 -1.35
N ALA A 23 -2.87 -0.57 -2.51
CA ALA A 23 -1.86 -1.56 -2.88
C ALA A 23 -0.68 -1.56 -1.90
N ALA A 24 -0.22 -0.37 -1.49
CA ALA A 24 0.83 -0.22 -0.49
C ALA A 24 0.40 -0.80 0.87
N LEU A 25 -0.83 -0.55 1.32
CA LEU A 25 -1.35 -1.12 2.57
C LEU A 25 -1.35 -2.65 2.53
N ARG A 26 -1.86 -3.24 1.44
CA ARG A 26 -1.87 -4.69 1.25
C ARG A 26 -0.47 -5.27 1.19
N ALA A 27 0.43 -4.59 0.50
CA ALA A 27 1.82 -5.01 0.41
C ALA A 27 2.53 -5.00 1.77
N LEU A 28 2.18 -4.07 2.67
CA LEU A 28 2.70 -4.05 4.04
C LEU A 28 2.20 -5.26 4.85
N PHE A 29 0.93 -5.62 4.73
CA PHE A 29 0.40 -6.84 5.38
C PHE A 29 1.06 -8.10 4.85
N GLU A 30 1.23 -8.20 3.53
CA GLU A 30 1.87 -9.37 2.92
C GLU A 30 3.37 -9.44 3.26
N TYR A 31 4.07 -8.30 3.28
CA TYR A 31 5.44 -8.20 3.76
C TYR A 31 5.58 -8.76 5.18
N GLN A 32 4.69 -8.36 6.10
CA GLN A 32 4.73 -8.84 7.48
C GLN A 32 4.56 -10.37 7.56
N LYS A 33 3.61 -10.95 6.81
CA LYS A 33 3.42 -12.41 6.76
C LYS A 33 4.66 -13.13 6.24
N ILE A 34 5.25 -12.65 5.15
CA ILE A 34 6.43 -13.27 4.52
C ILE A 34 7.63 -13.18 5.47
N LEU A 35 7.78 -12.06 6.19
CA LEU A 35 8.78 -11.87 7.23
C LEU A 35 8.57 -12.84 8.40
N ASP A 36 7.34 -12.98 8.89
CA ASP A 36 7.00 -13.87 10.01
C ASP A 36 7.20 -15.36 9.66
N LEU A 37 7.02 -15.72 8.39
CA LEU A 37 7.33 -17.06 7.88
C LEU A 37 8.83 -17.30 7.66
N GLY A 38 9.68 -16.30 7.85
CA GLY A 38 11.13 -16.39 7.62
C GLY A 38 11.51 -16.57 6.15
N LEU A 39 10.63 -16.20 5.21
CA LEU A 39 10.86 -16.32 3.77
C LEU A 39 11.73 -15.19 3.23
N ILE A 40 11.85 -14.08 3.97
CA ILE A 40 12.72 -12.95 3.67
C ILE A 40 13.44 -12.47 4.93
N GLU A 41 14.59 -11.83 4.73
CA GLU A 41 15.28 -11.10 5.79
C GLU A 41 14.70 -9.69 5.96
N LYS A 42 14.85 -9.14 7.19
CA LYS A 42 14.49 -7.75 7.46
C LYS A 42 15.40 -6.81 6.67
N PRO A 43 14.86 -5.82 5.93
CA PRO A 43 15.67 -4.85 5.19
C PRO A 43 16.54 -4.02 6.13
N LYS A 44 17.73 -3.67 5.67
CA LYS A 44 18.73 -2.88 6.41
C LYS A 44 18.68 -1.40 6.06
N THR A 45 18.08 -1.04 4.93
CA THR A 45 17.93 0.34 4.47
C THR A 45 16.49 0.67 4.09
N GLU A 46 16.13 1.95 4.11
CA GLU A 46 14.82 2.40 3.63
C GLU A 46 14.62 2.06 2.14
N GLN A 47 15.66 2.15 1.33
CA GLN A 47 15.60 1.83 -0.09
C GLN A 47 15.31 0.35 -0.34
N GLU A 48 15.95 -0.54 0.43
CA GLU A 48 15.66 -1.98 0.38
C GLU A 48 14.21 -2.25 0.76
N PHE A 49 13.72 -1.60 1.83
CA PHE A 49 12.34 -1.75 2.26
C PHE A 49 11.35 -1.29 1.18
N CYS A 50 11.53 -0.09 0.61
CA CYS A 50 10.70 0.41 -0.49
C CYS A 50 10.74 -0.52 -1.72
N THR A 51 11.92 -1.08 -2.03
CA THR A 51 12.07 -2.02 -3.15
C THR A 51 11.29 -3.33 -2.90
N ILE A 52 11.31 -3.86 -1.69
CA ILE A 52 10.54 -5.05 -1.31
C ILE A 52 9.04 -4.76 -1.41
N ILE A 53 8.58 -3.66 -0.83
CA ILE A 53 7.17 -3.25 -0.90
C ILE A 53 6.73 -3.07 -2.35
N GLY A 54 7.52 -2.39 -3.18
CA GLY A 54 7.24 -2.23 -4.61
C GLY A 54 7.10 -3.55 -5.36
N LYS A 55 7.95 -4.55 -5.07
CA LYS A 55 7.82 -5.90 -5.66
C LYS A 55 6.52 -6.59 -5.25
N ILE A 56 6.12 -6.44 -3.99
CA ILE A 56 4.88 -7.04 -3.47
C ILE A 56 3.64 -6.33 -4.07
N MET A 57 3.68 -5.00 -4.20
CA MET A 57 2.61 -4.20 -4.82
C MET A 57 2.40 -4.56 -6.30
N GLY A 58 3.49 -4.86 -7.02
CA GLY A 58 3.43 -5.29 -8.43
C GLY A 58 2.92 -6.71 -8.65
N ASN A 59 2.49 -7.41 -7.59
CA ASN A 59 2.03 -8.78 -7.69
C ASN A 59 0.49 -8.84 -7.74
N MET A 60 -0.05 -9.33 -8.85
CA MET A 60 -1.50 -9.50 -9.06
C MET A 60 -2.18 -10.34 -7.96
N ARG A 61 -1.47 -11.26 -7.29
CA ARG A 61 -2.04 -12.04 -6.17
C ARG A 61 -2.30 -11.20 -4.93
N VAL A 62 -1.61 -10.07 -4.78
CA VAL A 62 -1.73 -9.17 -3.63
C VAL A 62 -2.78 -8.09 -3.87
N VAL A 63 -2.84 -7.57 -5.09
CA VAL A 63 -3.68 -6.42 -5.44
C VAL A 63 -4.85 -6.74 -6.37
N GLY A 64 -4.99 -8.00 -6.82
CA GLY A 64 -5.90 -8.37 -7.92
C GLY A 64 -7.40 -8.27 -7.60
N ASP A 65 -7.76 -8.17 -6.32
CA ASP A 65 -9.12 -7.91 -5.85
C ASP A 65 -9.42 -6.41 -5.68
N LEU A 66 -8.43 -5.53 -5.88
CA LEU A 66 -8.68 -4.09 -5.98
C LEU A 66 -9.32 -3.75 -7.34
N PRO A 67 -10.22 -2.76 -7.38
CA PRO A 67 -10.79 -2.29 -8.64
C PRO A 67 -9.69 -1.86 -9.61
N PHE A 68 -9.84 -2.23 -10.89
CA PHE A 68 -8.91 -1.85 -11.98
C PHE A 68 -7.48 -2.38 -11.84
N ALA A 69 -7.24 -3.42 -11.03
CA ALA A 69 -5.91 -3.94 -10.76
C ALA A 69 -5.10 -4.31 -12.02
N GLU A 70 -5.72 -4.94 -13.01
CA GLU A 70 -5.04 -5.30 -14.28
C GLU A 70 -4.52 -4.05 -15.00
N TYR A 71 -5.37 -3.03 -15.14
CA TYR A 71 -5.01 -1.76 -15.81
C TYR A 71 -3.93 -0.99 -15.05
N GLU A 72 -4.02 -0.91 -13.74
CA GLU A 72 -3.04 -0.21 -12.91
C GLU A 72 -1.68 -0.93 -12.96
N LEU A 73 -1.67 -2.28 -12.90
CA LEU A 73 -0.45 -3.06 -12.95
C LEU A 73 0.30 -2.97 -14.29
N GLU A 74 -0.41 -2.85 -15.41
CA GLU A 74 0.21 -2.61 -16.73
C GLU A 74 1.05 -1.32 -16.75
N ASN A 75 0.63 -0.32 -15.96
CA ASN A 75 1.29 0.98 -15.84
C ASN A 75 2.22 1.06 -14.63
N PHE A 76 2.41 -0.04 -13.90
CA PHE A 76 3.13 -0.01 -12.63
C PHE A 76 4.63 0.20 -12.80
N ASN A 77 5.15 1.21 -12.13
CA ASN A 77 6.57 1.42 -11.99
C ASN A 77 7.00 1.28 -10.52
N SER A 78 7.61 0.15 -10.18
CA SER A 78 8.07 -0.15 -8.81
C SER A 78 9.09 0.85 -8.24
N SER A 79 9.78 1.62 -9.09
CA SER A 79 10.71 2.67 -8.66
C SER A 79 10.02 3.93 -8.11
N SER A 80 8.69 4.02 -8.21
CA SER A 80 7.89 5.13 -7.69
C SER A 80 7.54 5.00 -6.20
N ILE A 81 7.84 3.86 -5.56
CA ILE A 81 7.51 3.64 -4.14
C ILE A 81 8.51 4.38 -3.24
N SER A 82 7.97 5.27 -2.42
CA SER A 82 8.74 6.06 -1.45
C SER A 82 8.35 5.72 0.00
N ILE A 83 9.24 6.04 0.93
CA ILE A 83 8.97 5.87 2.36
C ILE A 83 7.82 6.79 2.84
N ASP A 84 7.61 7.93 2.15
CA ASP A 84 6.54 8.86 2.48
C ASP A 84 5.16 8.30 2.15
N LEU A 85 5.03 7.55 1.04
CA LEU A 85 3.80 6.80 0.73
C LEU A 85 3.51 5.77 1.82
N ILE A 86 4.53 5.02 2.26
CA ILE A 86 4.37 4.00 3.30
C ILE A 86 3.95 4.64 4.63
N LYS A 87 4.61 5.74 5.04
CA LYS A 87 4.25 6.51 6.24
C LYS A 87 2.82 7.06 6.14
N LEU A 88 2.44 7.58 4.98
CA LEU A 88 1.09 8.10 4.75
C LEU A 88 0.04 7.02 5.01
N VAL A 89 0.23 5.85 4.43
CA VAL A 89 -0.73 4.74 4.50
C VAL A 89 -0.80 4.14 5.92
N LEU A 90 0.31 4.08 6.65
CA LEU A 90 0.35 3.61 8.05
C LEU A 90 -0.26 4.59 9.06
N ASN A 91 -0.15 5.89 8.81
CA ASN A 91 -0.65 6.92 9.72
C ASN A 91 -2.14 7.21 9.54
N GLN A 92 -2.79 6.56 8.58
CA GLN A 92 -4.22 6.71 8.40
C GLN A 92 -4.95 5.87 9.43
N PRO A 93 -6.00 6.43 10.06
CA PRO A 93 -6.83 5.64 10.95
C PRO A 93 -7.43 4.51 10.13
N LEU A 94 -6.95 3.28 10.35
CA LEU A 94 -7.66 2.08 9.96
C LEU A 94 -9.05 2.23 10.56
N SER A 95 -10.05 2.40 9.69
CA SER A 95 -11.45 2.70 10.01
C SER A 95 -11.80 2.28 11.43
N LYS A 96 -12.29 3.24 12.24
CA LYS A 96 -12.91 2.89 13.52
C LYS A 96 -14.01 1.88 13.22
N VAL A 97 -13.81 0.66 13.69
CA VAL A 97 -14.88 -0.30 13.92
C VAL A 97 -15.91 0.36 14.83
#